data_AF-A0AAI9DJA4-F1
#
_entry.id   AF-A0AAI9DJA4-F1
#
_cell.length_a   1.000
_cell.length_b   1.000
_cell.length_c   1.000
_cell.angle_alpha   90.00
_cell.angle_beta   90.00
_cell.angle_gamma   90.00
#
_symmetry.space_group_name_H-M   'P 1'
#
loop_
_entity.id
_entity.type
_entity.pdbx_description
1 polymer ?
#
loop_
_entity_poly.entity_id
_entity_poly.type
_entity_poly.pdbx_seq_one_letter_code
_entity_poly.pdbx_strand_id
1 'polypeptide(L)'
;MTRTIEALKLIVDELEEHSDRLNSIEERERISAKIADHQAREIEQLKVRVRDMEIREKSRTGTPKKNLAKEYNLSPGRISQITKTH
;
A
#
# COMPACT_ATOMS: atom_id res chain seq x y z
N MET A 1 -21.88 -47.49 -24.03
CA MET A 1 -21.08 -46.43 -24.67
C MET A 1 -21.62 -45.03 -24.39
N THR A 2 -22.95 -44.82 -24.39
CA THR A 2 -23.60 -43.51 -24.18
C THR A 2 -23.34 -42.88 -22.80
N ARG A 3 -23.42 -43.66 -21.71
CA ARG A 3 -23.18 -43.16 -20.34
C ARG A 3 -21.75 -42.65 -20.10
N THR A 4 -20.76 -43.26 -20.74
CA THR A 4 -19.36 -42.83 -20.62
C THR A 4 -19.13 -41.49 -21.33
N ILE A 5 -19.78 -41.27 -22.48
CA ILE A 5 -19.71 -40.01 -23.22
C ILE A 5 -20.42 -38.89 -22.45
N GLU A 6 -21.57 -39.17 -21.83
CA GLU A 6 -22.28 -38.21 -20.98
C GLU A 6 -21.47 -37.82 -19.74
N ALA A 7 -20.83 -38.79 -19.08
CA ALA A 7 -19.95 -38.50 -17.95
C ALA A 7 -18.74 -37.65 -18.36
N LEU A 8 -18.15 -37.91 -19.53
CA LEU A 8 -17.05 -37.10 -20.05
C LEU A 8 -17.47 -35.66 -20.37
N LYS A 9 -18.70 -35.45 -20.89
CA LYS A 9 -19.23 -34.11 -21.13
C LYS A 9 -19.38 -33.31 -19.84
N LEU A 10 -19.98 -33.92 -18.80
CA LEU A 10 -20.12 -33.27 -17.50
C LEU A 10 -18.76 -32.87 -16.90
N ILE A 11 -17.75 -33.72 -17.02
CA ILE A 11 -16.38 -33.40 -16.57
C ILE A 11 -15.80 -32.22 -17.36
N VAL A 12 -16.00 -32.17 -18.68
CA VAL A 12 -15.53 -31.05 -19.51
C VAL A 12 -16.23 -29.75 -19.11
N ASP A 13 -17.55 -29.77 -18.93
CA ASP A 13 -18.33 -28.60 -18.51
C ASP A 13 -17.87 -28.08 -17.13
N GLU A 14 -17.63 -28.98 -16.16
CA GLU A 14 -17.09 -28.64 -14.85
C GLU A 14 -15.66 -28.06 -14.93
N LEU A 15 -14.82 -28.60 -15.83
CA LEU A 15 -13.47 -28.09 -16.04
C LEU A 15 -13.46 -26.70 -16.67
N GLU A 16 -14.37 -26.44 -17.61
CA GLU A 16 -14.55 -25.11 -18.21
C GLU A 16 -15.02 -24.10 -17.16
N GLU A 17 -16.00 -24.44 -16.33
CA GLU A 17 -16.46 -23.57 -15.25
C GLU A 17 -15.33 -23.26 -14.24
N HIS A 18 -14.55 -24.29 -13.87
CA HIS A 18 -13.40 -24.10 -12.99
C HIS A 18 -12.32 -23.22 -13.61
N SER A 19 -12.06 -23.35 -14.91
CA SER A 19 -11.12 -22.49 -15.64
C SER A 19 -11.55 -21.03 -15.60
N ASP A 20 -12.82 -20.73 -15.85
CA ASP A 20 -13.36 -19.38 -15.80
C ASP A 20 -13.28 -18.78 -14.39
N ARG A 21 -13.57 -19.60 -13.37
CA ARG A 21 -13.44 -19.18 -11.97
C ARG A 21 -12.00 -18.87 -11.59
N LEU A 22 -11.03 -19.67 -12.05
CA LEU A 22 -9.61 -19.42 -11.82
C LEU A 22 -9.17 -18.11 -12.48
N ASN A 23 -9.55 -17.88 -13.74
CA ASN A 23 -9.25 -16.63 -14.45
C ASN A 23 -9.81 -15.40 -13.70
N SER A 24 -11.03 -15.52 -13.15
CA SER A 24 -11.62 -14.45 -12.34
C SER A 24 -10.85 -14.19 -11.04
N ILE A 25 -10.38 -15.25 -10.38
CA ILE A 25 -9.59 -15.14 -9.15
C ILE A 25 -8.24 -14.48 -9.47
N GLU A 26 -7.54 -14.91 -10.51
CA GLU A 26 -6.26 -14.33 -10.93
C GLU A 26 -6.37 -12.83 -11.21
N GLU A 27 -7.43 -12.39 -11.91
CA GLU A 27 -7.63 -10.96 -12.16
C GLU A 27 -7.94 -10.18 -10.86
N ARG A 28 -8.72 -10.76 -9.93
CA ARG A 28 -8.96 -10.15 -8.62
C ARG A 28 -7.67 -10.03 -7.80
N GLU A 29 -6.81 -11.05 -7.81
CA GLU A 29 -5.52 -11.01 -7.14
C GLU A 29 -4.62 -9.93 -7.75
N ARG A 30 -4.59 -9.83 -9.07
CA ARG A 30 -3.83 -8.79 -9.78
C ARG A 30 -4.30 -7.38 -9.41
N ILE A 31 -5.61 -7.16 -9.36
CA ILE A 31 -6.19 -5.87 -8.94
C ILE A 31 -5.83 -5.59 -7.47
N SER A 32 -5.98 -6.59 -6.61
CA SER A 32 -5.68 -6.46 -5.17
C SER A 32 -4.21 -6.12 -4.93
N ALA A 33 -3.29 -6.73 -5.67
CA ALA A 33 -1.86 -6.42 -5.60
C ALA A 33 -1.57 -4.96 -5.99
N LYS A 34 -2.22 -4.43 -7.03
CA LYS A 34 -2.09 -3.01 -7.43
C LYS A 34 -2.61 -2.07 -6.35
N ILE A 35 -3.74 -2.40 -5.73
CA ILE A 35 -4.32 -1.60 -4.63
C ILE A 35 -3.37 -1.59 -3.43
N ALA A 36 -2.83 -2.76 -3.04
CA ALA A 36 -1.91 -2.87 -1.92
C ALA A 36 -0.63 -2.05 -2.14
N ASP A 37 -0.04 -2.10 -3.33
CA ASP A 37 1.13 -1.29 -3.67
C ASP A 37 0.81 0.22 -3.64
N HIS A 38 -0.34 0.63 -4.16
CA HIS A 38 -0.79 2.02 -4.08
C HIS A 38 -0.94 2.48 -2.62
N GLN A 39 -1.64 1.70 -1.79
CA GLN A 39 -1.85 2.00 -0.38
C GLN A 39 -0.53 2.04 0.40
N ALA A 40 0.42 1.17 0.11
CA ALA A 40 1.74 1.18 0.74
C ALA A 40 2.47 2.51 0.49
N ARG A 41 2.39 3.05 -0.74
CA ARG A 41 2.98 4.35 -1.08
C ARG A 41 2.28 5.50 -0.38
N GLU A 42 0.94 5.48 -0.31
CA GLU A 42 0.16 6.51 0.40
C GLU A 42 0.48 6.53 1.90
N ILE A 43 0.56 5.35 2.53
CA ILE A 43 0.93 5.21 3.94
C ILE A 43 2.31 5.82 4.20
N GLU A 44 3.29 5.58 3.33
CA GLU A 44 4.63 6.16 3.49
C GLU A 44 4.61 7.69 3.38
N GLN A 45 3.84 8.24 2.44
CA GLN A 45 3.66 9.69 2.33
C GLN A 45 2.97 10.27 3.58
N LEU A 46 1.96 9.59 4.12
CA LEU A 46 1.26 10.01 5.33
C LEU A 46 2.19 9.96 6.55
N LYS A 47 3.01 8.93 6.70
CA LYS A 47 4.03 8.86 7.77
C LYS A 47 4.98 10.05 7.73
N VAL A 48 5.46 10.40 6.54
CA VAL A 48 6.31 11.60 6.35
C VAL A 48 5.57 12.88 6.75
N ARG A 49 4.30 13.03 6.34
CA ARG A 49 3.49 14.20 6.70
C ARG A 49 3.25 14.30 8.21
N VAL A 50 2.91 13.19 8.86
CA VAL A 50 2.69 13.13 10.32
C VAL A 50 3.96 13.51 11.06
N ARG A 51 5.11 12.92 10.69
CA ARG A 51 6.41 13.28 11.26
C ARG A 51 6.71 14.78 11.09
N ASP A 52 6.48 15.32 9.90
CA ASP A 52 6.75 16.73 9.61
C ASP A 52 5.76 17.66 10.36
N MET A 53 4.56 17.20 10.73
CA MET A 53 3.65 17.92 11.63
C MET A 53 4.13 17.89 13.08
N GLU A 54 4.58 16.72 13.58
CA GLU A 54 5.14 16.59 14.93
C GLU A 54 6.38 17.47 15.12
N ILE A 55 7.28 17.51 14.13
CA ILE A 55 8.47 18.38 14.14
C ILE A 55 8.05 19.85 14.23
N ARG A 56 7.02 20.25 13.47
CA ARG A 56 6.49 21.62 13.52
C ARG A 56 5.94 21.95 14.90
N GLU A 57 5.18 21.04 15.49
CA GLU A 57 4.57 21.25 16.81
C GLU A 57 5.63 21.33 17.92
N LYS A 58 6.61 20.43 17.91
CA LYS A 58 7.74 20.49 18.85
C LYS A 58 8.59 21.76 18.67
N SER A 59 8.76 22.22 17.44
CA SER A 59 9.43 23.50 17.18
C SER A 59 8.62 24.69 17.70
N ARG A 60 7.28 24.66 17.59
CA ARG A 60 6.39 25.72 18.10
C ARG A 60 6.40 25.80 19.63
N THR A 61 6.50 24.65 20.30
CA THR A 61 6.62 24.56 21.77
C THR A 61 8.01 24.90 22.30
N GLY A 62 8.94 25.31 21.43
CA GLY A 62 10.25 25.85 21.81
C GLY A 62 11.42 24.86 21.74
N THR A 63 11.21 23.66 21.20
CA THR A 63 12.31 22.68 21.05
C THR A 63 13.35 23.20 20.04
N PRO A 64 14.64 23.32 20.41
CA PRO A 64 15.66 23.80 19.50
C PRO A 64 15.83 22.92 18.27
N LYS A 65 16.00 23.53 17.09
CA LYS A 65 16.17 22.82 15.81
C LYS A 65 17.31 21.79 15.82
N LYS A 66 18.38 22.05 16.57
CA LYS A 66 19.51 21.12 16.73
C LYS A 66 19.10 19.82 17.45
N ASN A 67 18.18 19.91 18.41
CA ASN A 67 17.68 18.74 19.12
C ASN A 67 16.71 17.95 18.24
N LEU A 68 15.82 18.64 17.51
CA LEU A 68 14.93 18.00 16.53
C LEU A 68 15.69 17.29 15.41
N ALA A 69 16.79 17.88 14.92
CA ALA A 69 17.65 17.26 13.91
C ALA A 69 18.23 15.92 14.39
N LYS A 70 18.65 15.85 15.67
CA LYS A 70 19.14 14.61 16.28
C LYS A 70 18.02 13.61 16.52
N GLU A 71 16.91 14.05 17.11
CA GLU A 71 15.78 13.21 17.47
C GLU A 71 15.16 12.51 16.27
N TYR A 72 14.95 13.25 15.18
CA TYR A 72 14.33 12.73 13.95
C TYR A 72 15.35 12.23 12.92
N ASN A 73 16.65 12.25 13.25
CA ASN A 73 17.76 11.90 12.36
C ASN A 73 17.68 12.62 11.00
N LEU A 74 17.45 13.94 11.03
CA LEU A 74 17.33 14.79 9.85
C LEU A 74 18.41 15.87 9.85
N SER A 75 18.77 16.34 8.65
CA SER A 75 19.71 17.46 8.55
C SER A 75 19.09 18.74 9.14
N PRO A 76 19.91 19.65 9.70
CA PRO A 76 19.42 20.95 10.18
C PRO A 76 18.68 21.75 9.10
N GLY A 77 19.11 21.63 7.83
CA GLY A 77 18.45 22.24 6.68
C GLY A 77 17.03 21.70 6.47
N ARG A 78 16.82 20.38 6.57
CA ARG A 78 15.50 19.76 6.43
C ARG A 78 14.56 20.16 7.57
N ILE A 79 15.05 20.18 8.82
CA ILE A 79 14.28 20.72 9.96
C ILE A 79 13.91 22.19 9.72
N SER A 80 14.84 22.99 9.20
CA SER A 80 14.57 24.39 8.88
C SER A 80 13.49 24.56 7.82
N GLN A 81 13.48 23.72 6.78
CA GLN A 81 12.43 23.71 5.77
C GLN A 81 11.07 23.35 6.38
N ILE A 82 10.99 22.24 7.11
CA ILE A 82 9.76 21.73 7.72
C ILE A 82 9.14 22.79 8.66
N THR A 83 9.98 23.45 9.47
CA THR A 83 9.54 24.44 10.46
C THR A 83 9.18 25.80 9.85
N LYS A 84 9.63 26.10 8.62
CA LYS A 84 9.34 27.38 7.92
C LYS A 84 8.02 27.36 7.15
N THR A 85 7.54 26.19 6.76
CA THR A 85 6.32 26.07 5.94
C THR A 85 5.08 26.29 6.82
N HIS A 86 4.47 27.48 6.69
CA HIS A 86 3.14 27.81 7.20
C HIS A 86 2.08 27.44 6.17
#